data_AF-A0A2S8PA84-F1
#
_entry.id   AF-A0A2S8PA84-F1
#
_cell.length_a   1.000
_cell.length_b   1.000
_cell.length_c   1.000
_cell.angle_alpha   90.00
_cell.angle_beta   90.00
_cell.angle_gamma   90.00
#
_symmetry.space_group_name_H-M   'P 1'
#
loop_
_entity.id
_entity.type
_entity.pdbx_description
1 polymer ?
#
loop_
_entity_poly.entity_id
_entity_poly.type
_entity_poly.pdbx_seq_one_letter_code
_entity_poly.pdbx_strand_id
1 'polypeptide(L)'
;MNLMVLRALLSGLVRFLVYFKTLYWRGFSLKKRNTATRNMGWMLALTLSLSVIWPTTVGAERAEVTRIQANTYVGDPGEMVESFDITVADPEKYRNLKASDFEITGNYDGYPLNEAAEIVQNNYEDDGIKLTIQDHTIHMEVEPFKYPGGMKSQFAVTSKTYPELSFDEKSVKQVTTRTVDAFEKGQFTGSNGATLSYNLKHSPSKEPKPLMVWLHGGGEVGTDGRNHLTANRGAVVWTESGYDTSVLAVQYPENYSFKIYDNPEQLAQMQAYFVAQYELIQKLVAEGEVDPNRIYLSGVSSGGGGAFRFLTQYPDLFAGAIVVAAKDTVADYTGSVEAFKQELKDIVNVPVWIMHAENDPTTDSRTSSLAYQALTELGAKHVKLALYDDAYMDSQRLYGGLRHWSWVPAFNDKEVLASLFQLSKGTAGEQTGGSAEHAVQPAEPVTRAQIANVLADVLDLPDASGDYPYLDSAPGWAKQAIAKVTKAGFMNGMSKQQFAPETEVTRAQMAVIVDHVLSNRGWNAASDATVFSFKDIQGEHWAYKAIQNSAHAGILSGISKDQFGPSKSVTGEQLELILQRLEQLKTN
;
A
#
# COMPACT_ATOMS: atom_id res chain seq x y z
N MET A 1 -23.31 33.12 -48.16
CA MET A 1 -24.73 33.00 -47.76
C MET A 1 -25.10 34.20 -46.91
N ASN A 2 -26.23 34.83 -47.22
CA ASN A 2 -26.66 36.18 -46.82
C ASN A 2 -26.77 36.43 -45.31
N LEU A 3 -26.57 37.70 -44.92
CA LEU A 3 -26.73 38.32 -43.59
C LEU A 3 -28.12 38.14 -42.93
N MET A 4 -29.01 37.38 -43.56
CA MET A 4 -30.40 37.13 -43.15
C MET A 4 -30.56 35.82 -42.36
N VAL A 5 -29.60 34.88 -42.45
CA VAL A 5 -29.58 33.65 -41.62
C VAL A 5 -29.00 33.93 -40.23
N LEU A 6 -28.13 34.94 -40.10
CA LEU A 6 -27.49 35.32 -38.83
C LEU A 6 -28.46 36.01 -37.85
N ARG A 7 -29.59 36.57 -38.32
CA ARG A 7 -30.62 37.19 -37.47
C ARG A 7 -31.70 36.21 -36.95
N ALA A 8 -31.78 34.98 -37.48
CA ALA A 8 -32.72 33.97 -37.00
C ALA A 8 -32.15 33.07 -35.89
N LEU A 9 -30.83 32.96 -35.77
CA LEU A 9 -30.17 32.17 -34.72
C LEU A 9 -29.96 32.93 -33.40
N LEU A 10 -30.00 34.27 -33.42
CA LEU A 10 -29.81 35.12 -32.24
C LEU A 10 -31.09 35.46 -31.45
N SER A 11 -32.28 35.07 -31.92
CA SER A 11 -33.55 35.23 -31.17
C SER A 11 -34.02 33.96 -30.45
N GLY A 12 -33.37 32.81 -30.68
CA GLY A 12 -33.66 31.54 -30.00
C GLY A 12 -32.89 31.33 -28.69
N LEU A 13 -31.72 31.95 -28.54
CA LEU A 13 -30.84 31.72 -27.37
C LEU A 13 -31.20 32.56 -26.12
N VAL A 14 -32.02 33.62 -26.27
CA VAL A 14 -32.42 34.51 -25.15
C VAL A 14 -33.70 34.04 -24.45
N ARG A 15 -34.33 32.94 -24.88
CA ARG A 15 -35.49 32.33 -24.19
C ARG A 15 -35.21 30.99 -23.50
N PHE A 16 -33.98 30.49 -23.53
CA PHE A 16 -33.61 29.24 -22.84
C PHE A 16 -32.90 29.46 -21.49
N LEU A 17 -32.53 30.70 -21.15
CA LEU A 17 -31.79 31.07 -19.94
C LEU A 17 -32.65 31.62 -18.78
N VAL A 18 -33.98 31.43 -18.81
CA VAL A 18 -34.89 31.88 -17.72
C VAL A 18 -35.66 30.72 -17.05
N TYR A 19 -35.40 29.45 -17.40
CA TYR A 19 -36.16 28.30 -16.87
C TYR A 19 -35.35 27.29 -16.03
N PHE A 20 -34.20 27.69 -15.49
CA PHE A 20 -33.43 26.87 -14.53
C PHE A 20 -32.95 27.68 -13.32
N LYS A 21 -33.80 28.57 -12.83
CA LYS A 21 -33.55 29.31 -11.58
C LYS A 21 -34.80 29.35 -10.69
N THR A 22 -35.35 28.18 -10.38
CA THR A 22 -36.24 27.90 -9.23
C THR A 22 -36.77 26.48 -9.34
N LEU A 23 -36.09 25.48 -8.76
CA LEU A 23 -36.69 24.21 -8.31
C LEU A 23 -35.59 23.30 -7.75
N TYR A 24 -35.14 23.56 -6.53
CA TYR A 24 -34.67 22.52 -5.60
C TYR A 24 -34.73 23.08 -4.18
N TRP A 25 -35.96 23.17 -3.65
CA TRP A 25 -36.20 23.24 -2.22
C TRP A 25 -37.42 22.36 -1.90
N ARG A 26 -37.21 21.43 -0.96
CA ARG A 26 -38.17 20.51 -0.31
C ARG A 26 -38.65 19.29 -1.10
N GLY A 27 -38.36 18.13 -0.51
CA GLY A 27 -38.76 16.82 -1.02
C GLY A 27 -40.18 16.39 -0.63
N PHE A 28 -40.59 15.26 -1.20
CA PHE A 28 -41.37 14.23 -0.51
C PHE A 28 -41.40 12.95 -1.37
N SER A 29 -41.42 11.82 -0.67
CA SER A 29 -41.60 10.43 -1.13
C SER A 29 -43.00 10.17 -1.71
N LEU A 30 -43.14 9.30 -2.72
CA LEU A 30 -44.06 8.13 -2.70
C LEU A 30 -44.14 7.34 -4.02
N LYS A 31 -43.86 6.03 -3.89
CA LYS A 31 -44.51 4.83 -4.47
C LYS A 31 -45.22 4.85 -5.85
N LYS A 32 -44.85 3.80 -6.60
CA LYS A 32 -45.68 2.81 -7.36
C LYS A 32 -46.15 3.13 -8.79
N ARG A 33 -45.59 2.28 -9.68
CA ARG A 33 -46.23 1.41 -10.69
C ARG A 33 -46.91 2.03 -11.93
N ASN A 34 -46.31 1.62 -13.06
CA ASN A 34 -46.89 0.88 -14.19
C ASN A 34 -47.23 1.61 -15.49
N THR A 35 -46.45 1.19 -16.51
CA THR A 35 -46.86 0.76 -17.85
C THR A 35 -47.56 1.75 -18.76
N ALA A 36 -46.80 2.31 -19.71
CA ALA A 36 -47.16 2.33 -21.14
C ALA A 36 -46.04 3.02 -21.96
N THR A 37 -45.22 2.26 -22.67
CA THR A 37 -44.96 2.39 -24.12
C THR A 37 -43.80 1.45 -24.51
N ARG A 38 -44.18 0.40 -25.23
CA ARG A 38 -43.32 -0.56 -25.90
C ARG A 38 -43.12 -0.05 -27.33
N ASN A 39 -41.90 -0.20 -27.86
CA ASN A 39 -41.53 -0.13 -29.27
C ASN A 39 -41.53 1.26 -29.95
N MET A 40 -40.34 1.83 -30.12
CA MET A 40 -39.95 2.43 -31.39
C MET A 40 -38.46 2.19 -31.63
N GLY A 41 -38.16 1.14 -32.39
CA GLY A 41 -36.86 0.96 -33.01
C GLY A 41 -36.93 1.37 -34.48
N TRP A 42 -35.75 1.75 -34.98
CA TRP A 42 -35.31 1.82 -36.39
C TRP A 42 -35.57 3.10 -37.21
N MET A 43 -34.50 3.50 -37.92
CA MET A 43 -34.31 4.52 -38.99
C MET A 43 -34.00 5.95 -38.49
N LEU A 44 -32.89 6.62 -38.87
CA LEU A 44 -32.05 6.52 -40.08
C LEU A 44 -30.55 6.73 -39.80
N ALA A 45 -29.75 5.82 -40.37
CA ALA A 45 -28.49 6.13 -41.02
C ALA A 45 -28.76 6.56 -42.48
N LEU A 46 -27.86 7.40 -43.05
CA LEU A 46 -27.64 7.84 -44.46
C LEU A 46 -27.54 9.38 -44.53
N THR A 47 -26.35 9.97 -44.35
CA THR A 47 -25.23 10.20 -45.32
C THR A 47 -25.40 11.44 -46.22
N LEU A 48 -24.35 12.27 -46.26
CA LEU A 48 -23.72 12.88 -47.46
C LEU A 48 -22.61 13.84 -46.94
N SER A 49 -21.36 13.44 -46.71
CA SER A 49 -20.30 13.17 -47.70
C SER A 49 -20.30 14.12 -48.91
N LEU A 50 -19.52 15.20 -48.81
CA LEU A 50 -19.01 15.97 -49.95
C LEU A 50 -17.58 16.40 -49.64
N SER A 51 -16.65 15.46 -49.76
CA SER A 51 -15.24 15.76 -50.03
C SER A 51 -14.99 15.27 -51.45
N VAL A 52 -14.85 16.22 -52.38
CA VAL A 52 -14.62 15.96 -53.80
C VAL A 52 -13.25 15.32 -53.96
N ILE A 53 -13.21 14.12 -54.55
CA ILE A 53 -11.98 13.47 -55.02
C ILE A 53 -11.64 14.03 -56.40
N TRP A 54 -10.40 14.50 -56.58
CA TRP A 54 -9.72 14.49 -57.87
C TRP A 54 -8.51 13.54 -57.78
N PRO A 55 -8.24 12.71 -58.81
CA PRO A 55 -7.22 11.69 -58.74
C PRO A 55 -5.87 12.25 -59.19
N THR A 56 -4.87 12.13 -58.33
CA THR A 56 -3.49 12.02 -58.79
C THR A 56 -2.90 10.77 -58.16
N THR A 57 -2.60 9.79 -58.99
CA THR A 57 -1.76 8.64 -58.64
C THR A 57 -0.40 9.15 -58.18
N VAL A 58 -0.21 9.22 -56.88
CA VAL A 58 1.10 9.21 -56.22
C VAL A 58 1.06 7.98 -55.33
N GLY A 59 2.13 7.19 -55.36
CA GLY A 59 2.17 5.81 -54.87
C GLY A 59 1.60 5.65 -53.45
N ALA A 60 1.12 4.45 -53.14
CA ALA A 60 0.74 4.08 -51.79
C ALA A 60 1.89 4.42 -50.83
N GLU A 61 1.79 5.56 -50.14
CA GLU A 61 2.60 5.88 -48.98
C GLU A 61 2.34 4.74 -48.00
N ARG A 62 3.36 3.92 -47.74
CA ARG A 62 3.34 3.05 -46.56
C ARG A 62 3.05 3.98 -45.38
N ALA A 63 2.05 3.64 -44.57
CA ALA A 63 1.80 4.36 -43.33
C ALA A 63 3.14 4.50 -42.57
N GLU A 64 3.64 5.73 -42.47
CA GLU A 64 5.00 6.00 -42.01
C GLU A 64 5.18 5.55 -40.55
N VAL A 65 4.12 5.65 -39.76
CA VAL A 65 3.98 5.02 -38.45
C VAL A 65 3.26 3.68 -38.59
N THR A 66 3.93 2.59 -38.22
CA THR A 66 3.37 1.24 -38.34
C THR A 66 2.77 0.71 -37.04
N ARG A 67 3.23 1.22 -35.88
CA ARG A 67 2.75 0.80 -34.56
C ARG A 67 3.05 1.87 -33.52
N ILE A 68 2.12 2.06 -32.58
CA ILE A 68 2.34 2.86 -31.37
C ILE A 68 2.03 1.98 -30.17
N GLN A 69 2.98 1.88 -29.27
CA GLN A 69 2.85 1.20 -27.98
C GLN A 69 2.93 2.23 -26.85
N ALA A 70 2.04 2.14 -25.88
CA ALA A 70 2.15 2.86 -24.62
C ALA A 70 2.82 1.96 -23.57
N ASN A 71 3.84 2.47 -22.91
CA ASN A 71 4.50 1.82 -21.78
C ASN A 71 3.96 2.44 -20.49
N THR A 72 3.26 1.64 -19.70
CA THR A 72 2.51 2.10 -18.53
C THR A 72 2.97 1.41 -17.25
N TYR A 73 2.63 2.00 -16.12
CA TYR A 73 2.73 1.40 -14.79
C TYR A 73 1.48 1.74 -13.98
N VAL A 74 1.30 1.08 -12.83
CA VAL A 74 0.18 1.37 -11.93
C VAL A 74 0.66 2.32 -10.83
N GLY A 75 0.21 3.57 -10.90
CA GLY A 75 0.40 4.57 -9.85
C GLY A 75 -0.76 4.59 -8.86
N ASP A 76 -0.67 5.50 -7.89
CA ASP A 76 -1.72 5.72 -6.88
C ASP A 76 -3.12 6.00 -7.49
N PRO A 77 -3.25 6.83 -8.55
CA PRO A 77 -4.53 7.05 -9.24
C PRO A 77 -4.85 6.00 -10.31
N GLY A 78 -4.13 4.87 -10.34
CA GLY A 78 -4.27 3.78 -11.29
C GLY A 78 -3.26 3.84 -12.44
N GLU A 79 -3.62 3.32 -13.61
CA GLU A 79 -2.69 3.21 -14.75
C GLU A 79 -2.19 4.57 -15.24
N MET A 80 -0.88 4.70 -15.36
CA MET A 80 -0.12 5.88 -15.78
C MET A 80 0.78 5.51 -16.97
N VAL A 81 0.92 6.37 -17.97
CA VAL A 81 1.88 6.18 -19.07
C VAL A 81 3.16 6.95 -18.77
N GLU A 82 4.31 6.32 -18.99
CA GLU A 82 5.64 6.92 -18.78
C GLU A 82 6.45 7.06 -20.08
N SER A 83 6.08 6.30 -21.12
CA SER A 83 6.66 6.46 -22.45
C SER A 83 5.80 5.87 -23.57
N PHE A 84 6.15 6.22 -24.80
CA PHE A 84 5.60 5.62 -26.02
C PHE A 84 6.71 5.11 -26.93
N ASP A 85 6.50 3.93 -27.51
CA ASP A 85 7.33 3.40 -28.59
C ASP A 85 6.60 3.55 -29.92
N ILE A 86 7.12 4.41 -30.78
CA ILE A 86 6.55 4.73 -32.09
C ILE A 86 7.40 4.04 -33.15
N THR A 87 6.89 2.96 -33.74
CA THR A 87 7.57 2.24 -34.82
C THR A 87 7.34 2.93 -36.16
N VAL A 88 8.42 3.28 -36.84
CA VAL A 88 8.42 4.01 -38.11
C VAL A 88 9.08 3.23 -39.25
N ALA A 89 8.62 3.45 -40.48
CA ALA A 89 9.14 2.76 -41.65
C ALA A 89 10.57 3.21 -42.04
N ASP A 90 10.89 4.50 -41.85
CA ASP A 90 12.20 5.10 -42.18
C ASP A 90 12.69 5.99 -41.03
N PRO A 91 13.59 5.49 -40.15
CA PRO A 91 14.09 6.26 -39.00
C PRO A 91 14.98 7.44 -39.42
N GLU A 92 15.64 7.40 -40.58
CA GLU A 92 16.55 8.46 -41.04
C GLU A 92 15.83 9.77 -41.36
N LYS A 93 14.52 9.70 -41.65
CA LYS A 93 13.63 10.87 -41.79
C LYS A 93 13.57 11.70 -40.50
N TYR A 94 13.73 11.04 -39.35
CA TYR A 94 13.56 11.63 -38.02
C TYR A 94 14.88 11.86 -37.27
N ARG A 95 16.03 11.76 -37.94
CA ARG A 95 17.35 11.95 -37.31
C ARG A 95 17.56 13.31 -36.62
N ASN A 96 16.76 14.32 -36.98
CA ASN A 96 16.81 15.67 -36.42
C ASN A 96 15.63 15.98 -35.50
N LEU A 97 14.83 14.98 -35.14
CA LEU A 97 13.65 15.10 -34.27
C LEU A 97 14.05 15.63 -32.90
N LYS A 98 13.27 16.57 -32.36
CA LYS A 98 13.51 17.20 -31.06
C LYS A 98 12.27 17.09 -30.19
N ALA A 99 12.47 17.09 -28.88
CA ALA A 99 11.37 17.15 -27.91
C ALA A 99 10.41 18.32 -28.19
N SER A 100 10.94 19.48 -28.56
CA SER A 100 10.17 20.68 -28.92
C SER A 100 9.31 20.55 -30.19
N ASP A 101 9.46 19.46 -30.95
CA ASP A 101 8.58 19.17 -32.09
C ASP A 101 7.23 18.61 -31.65
N PHE A 102 7.08 18.28 -30.36
CA PHE A 102 5.88 17.68 -29.79
C PHE A 102 5.25 18.55 -28.71
N GLU A 103 3.93 18.41 -28.57
CA GLU A 103 3.11 18.97 -27.51
C GLU A 103 2.10 17.90 -27.09
N ILE A 104 2.01 17.64 -25.78
CA ILE A 104 1.04 16.71 -25.20
C ILE A 104 -0.08 17.52 -24.56
N THR A 105 -1.31 17.09 -24.82
CA THR A 105 -2.51 17.64 -24.18
C THR A 105 -3.25 16.53 -23.48
N GLY A 106 -4.06 16.86 -22.46
CA GLY A 106 -4.78 15.87 -21.64
C GLY A 106 -3.88 15.04 -20.72
N ASN A 107 -2.60 15.39 -20.61
CA ASN A 107 -1.62 14.82 -19.68
C ASN A 107 -1.74 15.48 -18.31
N TYR A 108 -2.38 14.80 -17.37
CA TYR A 108 -2.48 15.21 -15.97
C TYR A 108 -2.13 14.03 -15.06
N ASP A 109 -1.77 14.32 -13.81
CA ASP A 109 -1.20 13.35 -12.88
C ASP A 109 -2.17 12.31 -12.30
N GLY A 110 -3.42 12.32 -12.74
CA GLY A 110 -4.44 11.37 -12.31
C GLY A 110 -5.25 11.80 -11.08
N TYR A 111 -4.94 12.90 -10.40
CA TYR A 111 -5.75 13.43 -9.30
C TYR A 111 -6.82 14.39 -9.85
N PRO A 112 -8.08 13.96 -10.00
CA PRO A 112 -9.06 14.71 -10.78
C PRO A 112 -9.73 15.83 -10.01
N LEU A 113 -9.47 16.01 -8.71
CA LEU A 113 -10.13 17.02 -7.87
C LEU A 113 -9.11 17.97 -7.23
N ASN A 114 -9.48 19.26 -7.11
CA ASN A 114 -8.78 20.22 -6.27
C ASN A 114 -9.39 20.31 -4.86
N GLU A 115 -8.85 21.16 -4.00
CA GLU A 115 -9.33 21.39 -2.63
C GLU A 115 -10.81 21.84 -2.59
N ALA A 116 -11.28 22.55 -3.62
CA ALA A 116 -12.68 22.96 -3.76
C ALA A 116 -13.60 21.84 -4.30
N ALA A 117 -13.09 20.61 -4.44
CA ALA A 117 -13.77 19.45 -5.03
C ALA A 117 -14.23 19.67 -6.48
N GLU A 118 -13.58 20.58 -7.21
CA GLU A 118 -13.83 20.83 -8.62
C GLU A 118 -12.99 19.89 -9.49
N ILE A 119 -13.54 19.46 -10.63
CA ILE A 119 -12.80 18.61 -11.57
C ILE A 119 -11.66 19.41 -12.22
N VAL A 120 -10.42 18.99 -11.97
CA VAL A 120 -9.19 19.56 -12.52
C VAL A 120 -8.43 18.52 -13.34
N GLN A 121 -8.01 18.95 -14.53
CA GLN A 121 -7.16 18.21 -15.47
C GLN A 121 -6.41 19.25 -16.29
N ASN A 122 -5.41 19.84 -15.65
CA ASN A 122 -4.56 20.83 -16.31
C ASN A 122 -3.42 20.06 -16.98
N ASN A 123 -3.11 20.42 -18.22
CA ASN A 123 -1.92 19.91 -18.89
C ASN A 123 -0.67 20.34 -18.12
N TYR A 124 0.38 19.56 -18.24
CA TYR A 124 1.68 19.98 -17.74
C TYR A 124 2.21 21.18 -18.53
N GLU A 125 2.98 22.03 -17.86
CA GLU A 125 3.72 23.11 -18.52
C GLU A 125 4.95 22.57 -19.26
N ASP A 126 5.56 21.52 -18.71
CA ASP A 126 6.64 20.75 -19.30
C ASP A 126 6.20 19.29 -19.42
N ASP A 127 6.07 18.81 -20.66
CA ASP A 127 5.66 17.44 -20.98
C ASP A 127 6.75 16.41 -20.67
N GLY A 128 7.96 16.84 -20.26
CA GLY A 128 9.06 15.96 -19.89
C GLY A 128 9.63 15.15 -21.05
N ILE A 129 9.35 15.57 -22.30
CA ILE A 129 9.63 14.76 -23.49
C ILE A 129 11.14 14.55 -23.66
N LYS A 130 11.55 13.29 -23.71
CA LYS A 130 12.88 12.88 -24.16
C LYS A 130 12.77 11.85 -25.25
N LEU A 131 13.59 12.02 -26.28
CA LEU A 131 13.53 11.20 -27.48
C LEU A 131 14.83 10.44 -27.66
N THR A 132 14.71 9.14 -27.90
CA THR A 132 15.79 8.33 -28.42
C THR A 132 15.29 7.58 -29.64
N ILE A 133 16.15 7.44 -30.66
CA ILE A 133 15.82 6.70 -31.88
C ILE A 133 16.76 5.51 -31.93
N GLN A 134 16.20 4.32 -31.94
CA GLN A 134 16.94 3.08 -32.08
C GLN A 134 16.24 2.18 -33.10
N ASP A 135 17.00 1.72 -34.09
CA ASP A 135 16.49 0.97 -35.23
C ASP A 135 15.28 1.69 -35.87
N HIS A 136 14.12 1.03 -35.93
CA HIS A 136 12.88 1.57 -36.47
C HIS A 136 11.94 2.15 -35.40
N THR A 137 12.45 2.45 -34.21
CA THR A 137 11.63 2.88 -33.07
C THR A 137 12.09 4.24 -32.55
N ILE A 138 11.14 5.17 -32.46
CA ILE A 138 11.28 6.40 -31.69
C ILE A 138 10.73 6.10 -30.29
N HIS A 139 11.61 6.05 -29.30
CA HIS A 139 11.23 5.95 -27.89
C HIS A 139 11.06 7.37 -27.34
N MET A 140 9.84 7.67 -26.88
CA MET A 140 9.43 8.94 -26.32
C MET A 140 9.13 8.76 -24.83
N GLU A 141 10.07 9.11 -23.96
CA GLU A 141 9.78 9.32 -22.53
C GLU A 141 8.94 10.58 -22.37
N VAL A 142 8.02 10.57 -21.39
CA VAL A 142 7.16 11.70 -21.05
C VAL A 142 7.08 11.85 -19.54
N GLU A 143 6.71 13.03 -19.06
CA GLU A 143 6.29 13.19 -17.66
C GLU A 143 5.07 12.30 -17.41
N PRO A 144 5.10 11.38 -16.42
CA PRO A 144 4.04 10.39 -16.29
C PRO A 144 2.66 10.98 -16.05
N PHE A 145 1.68 10.54 -16.85
CA PHE A 145 0.31 11.04 -16.74
C PHE A 145 -0.74 9.91 -16.78
N LYS A 146 -1.95 10.20 -16.33
CA LYS A 146 -3.06 9.24 -16.27
C LYS A 146 -3.33 8.66 -17.65
N TYR A 147 -3.36 7.34 -17.75
CA TYR A 147 -3.69 6.63 -18.98
C TYR A 147 -5.06 5.94 -18.87
N PRO A 148 -5.91 5.98 -19.91
CA PRO A 148 -5.74 6.66 -21.19
C PRO A 148 -6.16 8.14 -21.18
N GLY A 149 -6.03 8.83 -20.05
CA GLY A 149 -6.41 10.22 -19.89
C GLY A 149 -7.63 10.39 -18.98
N GLY A 150 -8.28 11.54 -19.11
CA GLY A 150 -9.22 12.03 -18.11
C GLY A 150 -10.62 12.33 -18.63
N MET A 151 -11.52 12.72 -17.72
CA MET A 151 -12.92 13.04 -18.05
C MET A 151 -13.10 14.38 -18.79
N LYS A 152 -12.17 15.32 -18.60
CA LYS A 152 -12.24 16.68 -19.16
C LYS A 152 -11.56 16.77 -20.52
N SER A 153 -10.45 16.06 -20.69
CA SER A 153 -9.76 15.95 -21.97
C SER A 153 -9.23 14.54 -22.18
N GLN A 154 -9.38 14.07 -23.42
CA GLN A 154 -8.61 12.94 -23.91
C GLN A 154 -7.17 13.40 -24.12
N PHE A 155 -6.20 12.48 -23.98
CA PHE A 155 -4.83 12.84 -24.30
C PHE A 155 -4.60 12.85 -25.81
N ALA A 156 -3.69 13.70 -26.25
CA ALA A 156 -3.17 13.68 -27.62
C ALA A 156 -1.72 14.16 -27.62
N VAL A 157 -0.89 13.46 -28.39
CA VAL A 157 0.47 13.86 -28.74
C VAL A 157 0.42 14.48 -30.14
N THR A 158 0.84 15.73 -30.28
CA THR A 158 0.80 16.44 -31.55
C THR A 158 2.18 16.91 -31.96
N SER A 159 2.51 16.76 -33.25
CA SER A 159 3.72 17.36 -33.83
C SER A 159 3.37 18.24 -35.01
N LYS A 160 3.81 19.50 -34.96
CA LYS A 160 3.66 20.46 -36.08
C LYS A 160 4.72 20.22 -37.16
N THR A 161 5.91 19.76 -36.76
CA THR A 161 7.04 19.51 -37.65
C THR A 161 6.87 18.19 -38.42
N TYR A 162 6.36 17.15 -37.75
CA TYR A 162 6.14 15.81 -38.31
C TYR A 162 4.69 15.35 -38.05
N PRO A 163 3.70 15.87 -38.80
CA PRO A 163 2.28 15.61 -38.53
C PRO A 163 1.90 14.12 -38.46
N GLU A 164 2.58 13.27 -39.23
CA GLU A 164 2.41 11.81 -39.22
C GLU A 164 2.74 11.14 -37.88
N LEU A 165 3.56 11.79 -37.04
CA LEU A 165 3.92 11.31 -35.70
C LEU A 165 2.92 11.78 -34.62
N SER A 166 1.85 12.49 -35.00
CA SER A 166 0.79 12.87 -34.07
C SER A 166 -0.14 11.69 -33.82
N PHE A 167 -0.54 11.47 -32.57
CA PHE A 167 -1.39 10.34 -32.19
C PHE A 167 -2.21 10.60 -30.93
N ASP A 168 -3.23 9.77 -30.73
CA ASP A 168 -4.13 9.78 -29.59
C ASP A 168 -4.32 8.35 -29.03
N GLU A 169 -5.19 8.20 -28.04
CA GLU A 169 -5.54 6.89 -27.45
C GLU A 169 -5.92 5.84 -28.51
N LYS A 170 -6.70 6.21 -29.54
CA LYS A 170 -7.19 5.26 -30.56
C LYS A 170 -6.06 4.76 -31.47
N SER A 171 -5.00 5.54 -31.55
CA SER A 171 -3.81 5.25 -32.36
C SER A 171 -2.89 4.24 -31.67
N VAL A 172 -2.90 4.21 -30.33
CA VAL A 172 -2.17 3.20 -29.53
C VAL A 172 -2.74 1.82 -29.81
N LYS A 173 -1.91 0.90 -30.31
CA LYS A 173 -2.31 -0.49 -30.66
C LYS A 173 -1.88 -1.52 -29.65
N GLN A 174 -0.98 -1.14 -28.75
CA GLN A 174 -0.46 -2.01 -27.70
C GLN A 174 -0.23 -1.18 -26.44
N VAL A 175 -0.61 -1.74 -25.30
CA VAL A 175 -0.28 -1.19 -24.00
C VAL A 175 0.49 -2.26 -23.26
N THR A 176 1.68 -1.92 -22.79
CA THR A 176 2.48 -2.79 -21.94
C THR A 176 2.57 -2.18 -20.56
N THR A 177 2.16 -2.92 -19.54
CA THR A 177 2.08 -2.41 -18.18
C THR A 177 3.05 -3.15 -17.29
N ARG A 178 4.01 -2.40 -16.73
CA ARG A 178 4.97 -2.91 -15.76
C ARG A 178 4.23 -3.67 -14.66
N THR A 179 4.78 -4.83 -14.27
CA THR A 179 4.23 -5.76 -13.28
C THR A 179 2.93 -6.46 -13.68
N VAL A 180 1.93 -5.73 -14.22
CA VAL A 180 0.61 -6.27 -14.60
C VAL A 180 0.73 -7.31 -15.71
N ASP A 181 1.57 -7.07 -16.72
CA ASP A 181 1.75 -8.02 -17.82
C ASP A 181 2.45 -9.33 -17.41
N ALA A 182 3.01 -9.38 -16.19
CA ALA A 182 3.57 -10.60 -15.60
C ALA A 182 2.53 -11.44 -14.85
N PHE A 183 1.28 -10.99 -14.76
CA PHE A 183 0.19 -11.80 -14.21
C PHE A 183 -0.38 -12.73 -15.27
N GLU A 184 -0.43 -14.01 -14.96
CA GLU A 184 -1.04 -15.03 -15.80
C GLU A 184 -2.54 -15.11 -15.51
N LYS A 185 -3.36 -14.98 -16.56
CA LYS A 185 -4.80 -15.10 -16.45
C LYS A 185 -5.19 -16.58 -16.34
N GLY A 186 -5.98 -16.90 -15.32
CA GLY A 186 -6.50 -18.22 -15.07
C GLY A 186 -7.99 -18.21 -14.72
N GLN A 187 -8.57 -19.40 -14.70
CA GLN A 187 -9.93 -19.63 -14.23
C GLN A 187 -9.93 -20.85 -13.32
N PHE A 188 -10.69 -20.80 -12.25
CA PHE A 188 -10.84 -21.91 -11.31
C PHE A 188 -12.30 -22.14 -10.98
N THR A 189 -12.74 -23.39 -11.05
CA THR A 189 -14.09 -23.82 -10.65
C THR A 189 -13.97 -24.62 -9.37
N GLY A 190 -14.53 -24.09 -8.28
CA GLY A 190 -14.53 -24.77 -6.99
C GLY A 190 -15.47 -25.97 -6.95
N SER A 191 -15.36 -26.78 -5.89
CA SER A 191 -16.19 -27.97 -5.68
C SER A 191 -17.69 -27.65 -5.59
N ASN A 192 -18.03 -26.40 -5.26
CA ASN A 192 -19.38 -25.88 -5.20
C ASN A 192 -19.93 -25.40 -6.56
N GLY A 193 -19.15 -25.53 -7.64
CA GLY A 193 -19.51 -25.10 -9.00
C GLY A 193 -19.32 -23.61 -9.29
N ALA A 194 -18.96 -22.80 -8.28
CA ALA A 194 -18.63 -21.39 -8.50
C ALA A 194 -17.33 -21.28 -9.28
N THR A 195 -17.30 -20.41 -10.28
CA THR A 195 -16.12 -20.19 -11.12
C THR A 195 -15.62 -18.78 -10.96
N LEU A 196 -14.33 -18.60 -10.63
CA LEU A 196 -13.67 -17.30 -10.60
C LEU A 196 -12.60 -17.18 -11.67
N SER A 197 -12.52 -15.99 -12.26
CA SER A 197 -11.38 -15.56 -13.05
C SER A 197 -10.36 -14.94 -12.11
N TYR A 198 -9.10 -15.28 -12.30
CA TYR A 198 -8.01 -14.72 -11.52
C TYR A 198 -6.83 -14.37 -12.41
N ASN A 199 -5.95 -13.58 -11.84
CA ASN A 199 -4.65 -13.24 -12.36
C ASN A 199 -3.63 -13.63 -11.28
N LEU A 200 -2.69 -14.51 -11.62
CA LEU A 200 -1.65 -14.98 -10.72
C LEU A 200 -0.29 -14.52 -11.22
N LYS A 201 0.40 -13.72 -10.42
CA LYS A 201 1.82 -13.46 -10.63
C LYS A 201 2.61 -14.38 -9.72
N HIS A 202 3.41 -15.26 -10.29
CA HIS A 202 4.27 -16.15 -9.51
C HIS A 202 5.48 -15.39 -8.95
N SER A 203 5.93 -15.80 -7.76
CA SER A 203 7.29 -15.51 -7.30
C SER A 203 8.31 -16.07 -8.30
N PRO A 204 9.45 -15.40 -8.53
CA PRO A 204 10.54 -15.96 -9.33
C PRO A 204 11.29 -17.12 -8.65
N SER A 205 11.01 -17.37 -7.36
CA SER A 205 11.62 -18.45 -6.58
C SER A 205 11.11 -19.82 -7.01
N LYS A 206 11.98 -20.83 -6.87
CA LYS A 206 11.60 -22.26 -6.99
C LYS A 206 11.14 -22.89 -5.68
N GLU A 207 11.49 -22.27 -4.56
CA GLU A 207 11.01 -22.65 -3.23
C GLU A 207 9.65 -21.99 -2.94
N PRO A 208 8.78 -22.61 -2.13
CA PRO A 208 7.50 -22.02 -1.73
C PRO A 208 7.70 -20.65 -1.09
N LYS A 209 6.98 -19.65 -1.59
CA LYS A 209 7.04 -18.26 -1.08
C LYS A 209 5.69 -17.81 -0.55
N PRO A 210 5.63 -16.69 0.19
CA PRO A 210 4.37 -16.12 0.60
C PRO A 210 3.42 -15.90 -0.57
N LEU A 211 2.13 -15.91 -0.26
CA LEU A 211 1.07 -15.55 -1.19
C LEU A 211 0.34 -14.31 -0.67
N MET A 212 0.28 -13.28 -1.51
CA MET A 212 -0.64 -12.18 -1.30
C MET A 212 -1.95 -12.41 -2.04
N VAL A 213 -3.07 -12.46 -1.33
CA VAL A 213 -4.41 -12.49 -1.91
C VAL A 213 -4.96 -11.07 -1.97
N TRP A 214 -5.30 -10.60 -3.17
CA TRP A 214 -5.81 -9.25 -3.42
C TRP A 214 -7.31 -9.27 -3.76
N LEU A 215 -8.09 -8.47 -3.02
CA LEU A 215 -9.51 -8.25 -3.23
C LEU A 215 -9.78 -6.79 -3.64
N HIS A 216 -10.16 -6.60 -4.90
CA HIS A 216 -10.42 -5.29 -5.48
C HIS A 216 -11.68 -4.59 -4.94
N GLY A 217 -11.83 -3.30 -5.23
CA GLY A 217 -12.99 -2.49 -4.84
C GLY A 217 -14.20 -2.70 -5.74
N GLY A 218 -15.30 -2.00 -5.45
CA GLY A 218 -16.55 -2.17 -6.22
C GLY A 218 -16.48 -1.67 -7.67
N GLY A 219 -15.48 -0.83 -8.01
CA GLY A 219 -15.29 -0.27 -9.35
C GLY A 219 -14.65 -1.23 -10.34
N GLU A 220 -13.99 -2.29 -9.85
CA GLU A 220 -13.14 -3.17 -10.66
C GLU A 220 -13.79 -4.52 -11.01
N VAL A 221 -15.06 -4.69 -10.62
CA VAL A 221 -15.86 -5.87 -10.98
C VAL A 221 -15.90 -6.05 -12.49
N GLY A 222 -15.84 -7.29 -12.95
CA GLY A 222 -15.85 -7.59 -14.37
C GLY A 222 -15.17 -8.91 -14.72
N THR A 223 -14.84 -9.07 -15.99
CA THR A 223 -14.25 -10.30 -16.54
C THR A 223 -13.08 -10.04 -17.49
N ASP A 224 -12.63 -8.78 -17.58
CA ASP A 224 -11.54 -8.37 -18.47
C ASP A 224 -10.19 -8.99 -18.06
N GLY A 225 -10.01 -9.31 -16.76
CA GLY A 225 -8.77 -9.79 -16.19
C GLY A 225 -7.70 -8.70 -16.10
N ARG A 226 -8.09 -7.42 -16.08
CA ARG A 226 -7.16 -6.29 -16.12
C ARG A 226 -7.50 -5.16 -15.17
N ASN A 227 -8.74 -4.65 -15.15
CA ASN A 227 -9.07 -3.44 -14.39
C ASN A 227 -8.73 -3.57 -12.89
N HIS A 228 -8.95 -4.75 -12.31
CA HIS A 228 -8.63 -5.04 -10.91
C HIS A 228 -7.13 -5.04 -10.56
N LEU A 229 -6.26 -5.02 -11.57
CA LEU A 229 -4.80 -4.88 -11.42
C LEU A 229 -4.31 -3.45 -11.67
N THR A 230 -5.08 -2.65 -12.41
CA THR A 230 -4.64 -1.34 -12.93
C THR A 230 -5.33 -0.15 -12.26
N ALA A 231 -6.42 -0.36 -11.52
CA ALA A 231 -7.18 0.72 -10.88
C ALA A 231 -6.46 1.36 -9.69
N ASN A 232 -5.63 0.61 -8.99
CA ASN A 232 -4.80 1.06 -7.88
C ASN A 232 -3.67 0.05 -7.63
N ARG A 233 -2.75 0.39 -6.73
CA ARG A 233 -1.52 -0.37 -6.50
C ARG A 233 -1.67 -1.65 -5.68
N GLY A 234 -2.86 -1.96 -5.15
CA GLY A 234 -3.04 -3.05 -4.19
C GLY A 234 -2.58 -4.43 -4.66
N ALA A 235 -2.65 -4.74 -5.96
CA ALA A 235 -2.10 -5.97 -6.52
C ALA A 235 -0.58 -5.90 -6.78
N VAL A 236 -0.07 -4.77 -7.27
CA VAL A 236 1.30 -4.67 -7.79
C VAL A 236 2.34 -4.27 -6.73
N VAL A 237 1.91 -3.55 -5.69
CA VAL A 237 2.79 -2.89 -4.71
C VAL A 237 3.74 -3.87 -4.03
N TRP A 238 3.30 -5.11 -3.83
CA TRP A 238 4.06 -6.14 -3.13
C TRP A 238 5.36 -6.48 -3.85
N THR A 239 5.25 -6.83 -5.13
CA THR A 239 6.44 -7.19 -5.91
C THR A 239 7.26 -5.97 -6.32
N GLU A 240 6.62 -4.81 -6.49
CA GLU A 240 7.32 -3.54 -6.75
C GLU A 240 8.09 -3.02 -5.54
N SER A 241 7.67 -3.37 -4.33
CA SER A 241 8.39 -3.07 -3.09
C SER A 241 9.53 -4.06 -2.80
N GLY A 242 9.79 -5.01 -3.70
CA GLY A 242 10.89 -5.97 -3.58
C GLY A 242 10.56 -7.24 -2.78
N TYR A 243 9.31 -7.45 -2.38
CA TYR A 243 8.93 -8.71 -1.72
C TYR A 243 8.93 -9.87 -2.71
N ASP A 244 9.62 -10.95 -2.31
CA ASP A 244 9.59 -12.23 -3.01
C ASP A 244 8.31 -13.00 -2.64
N THR A 245 7.23 -12.72 -3.39
CA THR A 245 5.88 -13.24 -3.15
C THR A 245 5.18 -13.55 -4.46
N SER A 246 4.29 -14.54 -4.43
CA SER A 246 3.24 -14.67 -5.43
C SER A 246 2.08 -13.72 -5.09
N VAL A 247 1.34 -13.26 -6.09
CA VAL A 247 0.13 -12.44 -5.90
C VAL A 247 -1.03 -13.07 -6.65
N LEU A 248 -2.06 -13.49 -5.92
CA LEU A 248 -3.33 -13.97 -6.45
C LEU A 248 -4.35 -12.83 -6.40
N ALA A 249 -4.68 -12.31 -7.57
CA ALA A 249 -5.69 -11.28 -7.73
C ALA A 249 -6.94 -11.89 -8.38
N VAL A 250 -8.07 -11.83 -7.69
CA VAL A 250 -9.32 -12.42 -8.17
C VAL A 250 -10.24 -11.33 -8.65
N GLN A 251 -10.84 -11.49 -9.83
CA GLN A 251 -11.84 -10.57 -10.33
C GLN A 251 -13.24 -11.12 -10.10
N TYR A 252 -14.03 -10.41 -9.30
CA TYR A 252 -15.43 -10.75 -9.11
C TYR A 252 -16.24 -10.31 -10.33
N PRO A 253 -17.06 -11.19 -10.93
CA PRO A 253 -17.85 -10.86 -12.11
C PRO A 253 -19.01 -9.89 -11.81
N GLU A 254 -19.44 -9.83 -10.55
CA GLU A 254 -20.56 -9.03 -10.09
C GLU A 254 -20.21 -8.29 -8.79
N ASN A 255 -20.81 -7.11 -8.61
CA ASN A 255 -20.59 -6.31 -7.41
C ASN A 255 -21.50 -6.75 -6.26
N TYR A 256 -20.99 -6.63 -5.04
CA TYR A 256 -21.78 -6.79 -3.83
C TYR A 256 -22.41 -5.46 -3.43
N SER A 257 -23.64 -5.50 -2.92
CA SER A 257 -24.36 -4.32 -2.44
C SER A 257 -23.76 -3.79 -1.15
N PHE A 258 -24.08 -2.54 -0.83
CA PHE A 258 -24.04 -2.11 0.56
C PHE A 258 -24.99 -2.98 1.36
N LYS A 259 -24.63 -3.23 2.61
CA LYS A 259 -25.41 -4.06 3.54
C LYS A 259 -25.52 -5.53 3.15
N ILE A 260 -24.49 -6.14 2.57
CA ILE A 260 -24.55 -7.58 2.23
C ILE A 260 -24.87 -8.48 3.45
N TYR A 261 -24.62 -8.02 4.69
CA TYR A 261 -25.06 -8.73 5.91
C TYR A 261 -26.58 -8.93 6.01
N ASP A 262 -27.39 -8.07 5.37
CA ASP A 262 -28.85 -8.19 5.31
C ASP A 262 -29.37 -8.74 3.97
N ASN A 263 -28.45 -9.19 3.11
CA ASN A 263 -28.74 -9.77 1.80
C ASN A 263 -28.20 -11.21 1.68
N PRO A 264 -29.00 -12.23 2.06
CA PRO A 264 -28.55 -13.63 2.08
C PRO A 264 -28.10 -14.17 0.72
N GLU A 265 -28.70 -13.70 -0.38
CA GLU A 265 -28.36 -14.17 -1.73
C GLU A 265 -26.95 -13.73 -2.13
N GLN A 266 -26.65 -12.44 -1.94
CA GLN A 266 -25.32 -11.93 -2.25
C GLN A 266 -24.26 -12.46 -1.27
N LEU A 267 -24.61 -12.62 0.01
CA LEU A 267 -23.71 -13.24 0.98
C LEU A 267 -23.37 -14.67 0.57
N ALA A 268 -24.36 -15.48 0.18
CA ALA A 268 -24.14 -16.84 -0.30
C ALA A 268 -23.28 -16.86 -1.57
N GLN A 269 -23.48 -15.91 -2.49
CA GLN A 269 -22.67 -15.78 -3.69
C GLN A 269 -21.20 -15.43 -3.36
N MET A 270 -20.97 -14.47 -2.45
CA MET A 270 -19.64 -14.12 -1.96
C MET A 270 -18.93 -15.33 -1.34
N GLN A 271 -19.62 -16.04 -0.44
CA GLN A 271 -19.11 -17.24 0.20
C GLN A 271 -18.77 -18.33 -0.80
N ALA A 272 -19.58 -18.48 -1.86
CA ALA A 272 -19.34 -19.44 -2.91
C ALA A 272 -18.06 -19.14 -3.70
N TYR A 273 -17.76 -17.88 -4.00
CA TYR A 273 -16.49 -17.52 -4.61
C TYR A 273 -15.31 -17.68 -3.65
N PHE A 274 -15.49 -17.49 -2.34
CA PHE A 274 -14.44 -17.77 -1.35
C PHE A 274 -14.09 -19.25 -1.25
N VAL A 275 -15.06 -20.16 -1.42
CA VAL A 275 -14.77 -21.60 -1.52
C VAL A 275 -13.82 -21.88 -2.67
N ALA A 276 -14.14 -21.38 -3.87
CA ALA A 276 -13.32 -21.59 -5.05
C ALA A 276 -11.93 -20.92 -4.92
N GLN A 277 -11.83 -19.74 -4.28
CA GLN A 277 -10.54 -19.12 -3.98
C GLN A 277 -9.72 -19.90 -2.95
N TYR A 278 -10.35 -20.36 -1.87
CA TYR A 278 -9.71 -21.19 -0.87
C TYR A 278 -9.12 -22.45 -1.50
N GLU A 279 -9.90 -23.16 -2.33
CA GLU A 279 -9.46 -24.37 -3.01
C GLU A 279 -8.33 -24.11 -4.01
N LEU A 280 -8.36 -22.99 -4.73
CA LEU A 280 -7.24 -22.57 -5.58
C LEU A 280 -5.97 -22.33 -4.75
N ILE A 281 -6.08 -21.65 -3.60
CA ILE A 281 -4.94 -21.43 -2.70
C ILE A 281 -4.41 -22.76 -2.17
N GLN A 282 -5.28 -23.69 -1.74
CA GLN A 282 -4.88 -25.02 -1.29
C GLN A 282 -4.18 -25.83 -2.40
N LYS A 283 -4.64 -25.71 -3.64
CA LYS A 283 -3.98 -26.31 -4.80
C LYS A 283 -2.55 -25.78 -4.96
N LEU A 284 -2.36 -24.45 -4.93
CA LEU A 284 -1.03 -23.83 -5.04
C LEU A 284 -0.10 -24.25 -3.88
N VAL A 285 -0.63 -24.40 -2.67
CA VAL A 285 0.11 -24.94 -1.52
C VAL A 285 0.52 -26.39 -1.77
N ALA A 286 -0.41 -27.25 -2.21
CA ALA A 286 -0.16 -28.67 -2.47
C ALA A 286 0.86 -28.89 -3.60
N GLU A 287 0.93 -27.96 -4.55
CA GLU A 287 1.90 -27.96 -5.65
C GLU A 287 3.28 -27.40 -5.24
N GLY A 288 3.43 -26.92 -4.00
CA GLY A 288 4.68 -26.38 -3.47
C GLY A 288 5.02 -24.98 -3.97
N GLU A 289 4.05 -24.26 -4.55
CA GLU A 289 4.25 -22.89 -5.03
C GLU A 289 4.11 -21.86 -3.91
N VAL A 290 3.33 -22.18 -2.87
CA VAL A 290 2.95 -21.26 -1.79
C VAL A 290 3.35 -21.83 -0.44
N ASP A 291 3.98 -20.98 0.38
CA ASP A 291 4.23 -21.25 1.78
C ASP A 291 2.89 -21.27 2.55
N PRO A 292 2.45 -22.43 3.07
CA PRO A 292 1.16 -22.55 3.74
C PRO A 292 1.05 -21.68 4.99
N ASN A 293 2.17 -21.24 5.58
CA ASN A 293 2.18 -20.42 6.78
C ASN A 293 2.19 -18.93 6.48
N ARG A 294 2.43 -18.51 5.23
CA ARG A 294 2.53 -17.09 4.86
C ARG A 294 1.59 -16.75 3.71
N ILE A 295 0.30 -16.92 3.98
CA ILE A 295 -0.78 -16.50 3.08
C ILE A 295 -1.39 -15.23 3.69
N TYR A 296 -1.30 -14.12 2.99
CA TYR A 296 -1.79 -12.82 3.44
C TYR A 296 -3.00 -12.41 2.62
N LEU A 297 -3.83 -11.55 3.22
CA LEU A 297 -5.01 -11.00 2.57
C LEU A 297 -4.94 -9.47 2.55
N SER A 298 -5.27 -8.85 1.42
CA SER A 298 -5.49 -7.41 1.37
C SER A 298 -6.73 -7.09 0.54
N GLY A 299 -7.49 -6.09 0.97
CA GLY A 299 -8.68 -5.67 0.24
C GLY A 299 -9.11 -4.25 0.55
N VAL A 300 -9.74 -3.60 -0.44
CA VAL A 300 -10.20 -2.21 -0.37
C VAL A 300 -11.69 -2.08 -0.66
N SER A 301 -12.39 -1.14 -0.02
CA SER A 301 -13.81 -0.87 -0.34
C SER A 301 -14.69 -2.13 -0.23
N SER A 302 -15.41 -2.51 -1.30
CA SER A 302 -16.10 -3.81 -1.41
C SER A 302 -15.19 -5.00 -1.06
N GLY A 303 -13.94 -5.01 -1.53
CA GLY A 303 -12.93 -6.02 -1.22
C GLY A 303 -12.40 -5.95 0.21
N GLY A 304 -12.43 -4.78 0.86
CA GLY A 304 -12.11 -4.64 2.28
C GLY A 304 -13.17 -5.28 3.17
N GLY A 305 -14.45 -5.07 2.84
CA GLY A 305 -15.54 -5.84 3.44
C GLY A 305 -15.45 -7.33 3.12
N GLY A 306 -15.17 -7.66 1.86
CA GLY A 306 -14.89 -9.03 1.42
C GLY A 306 -13.77 -9.69 2.22
N ALA A 307 -12.73 -8.93 2.59
CA ALA A 307 -11.63 -9.44 3.38
C ALA A 307 -12.08 -9.86 4.78
N PHE A 308 -12.89 -9.05 5.48
CA PHE A 308 -13.50 -9.49 6.75
C PHE A 308 -14.30 -10.78 6.58
N ARG A 309 -15.14 -10.87 5.54
CA ARG A 309 -15.94 -12.08 5.28
C ARG A 309 -15.08 -13.29 4.97
N PHE A 310 -14.01 -13.13 4.18
CA PHE A 310 -13.11 -14.22 3.84
C PHE A 310 -12.37 -14.75 5.07
N LEU A 311 -11.90 -13.84 5.93
CA LEU A 311 -11.30 -14.20 7.23
C LEU A 311 -12.29 -14.99 8.09
N THR A 312 -13.56 -14.57 8.19
CA THR A 312 -14.55 -15.29 9.01
C THR A 312 -14.90 -16.67 8.48
N GLN A 313 -14.81 -16.88 7.16
CA GLN A 313 -15.10 -18.17 6.54
C GLN A 313 -13.93 -19.14 6.65
N TYR A 314 -12.69 -18.63 6.64
CA TYR A 314 -11.46 -19.42 6.73
C TYR A 314 -10.42 -18.77 7.67
N PRO A 315 -10.68 -18.73 8.99
CA PRO A 315 -9.83 -18.04 9.95
C PRO A 315 -8.39 -18.61 10.01
N ASP A 316 -8.23 -19.91 9.75
CA ASP A 316 -6.92 -20.58 9.78
C ASP A 316 -6.14 -20.46 8.46
N LEU A 317 -6.71 -19.84 7.42
CA LEU A 317 -6.05 -19.72 6.12
C LEU A 317 -4.99 -18.62 6.12
N PHE A 318 -5.21 -17.51 6.82
CA PHE A 318 -4.41 -16.30 6.65
C PHE A 318 -3.47 -16.03 7.82
N ALA A 319 -2.23 -15.64 7.52
CA ALA A 319 -1.24 -15.20 8.50
C ALA A 319 -1.51 -13.77 8.99
N GLY A 320 -2.23 -12.97 8.20
CA GLY A 320 -2.65 -11.62 8.55
C GLY A 320 -3.37 -10.94 7.39
N ALA A 321 -4.01 -9.80 7.68
CA ALA A 321 -4.74 -9.05 6.69
C ALA A 321 -4.58 -7.53 6.79
N ILE A 322 -4.62 -6.85 5.63
CA ILE A 322 -4.85 -5.41 5.52
C ILE A 322 -6.25 -5.16 4.96
N VAL A 323 -7.05 -4.40 5.68
CA VAL A 323 -8.43 -4.08 5.34
C VAL A 323 -8.59 -2.57 5.25
N VAL A 324 -8.90 -2.06 4.07
CA VAL A 324 -8.98 -0.62 3.82
C VAL A 324 -10.36 -0.20 3.36
N ALA A 325 -10.85 0.93 3.86
CA ALA A 325 -12.14 1.52 3.46
C ALA A 325 -13.30 0.50 3.47
N ALA A 326 -13.36 -0.37 4.50
CA ALA A 326 -14.20 -1.56 4.42
C ALA A 326 -15.68 -1.21 4.22
N LYS A 327 -16.28 -1.81 3.18
CA LYS A 327 -17.72 -1.81 2.99
C LYS A 327 -18.43 -2.62 4.08
N ASP A 328 -19.66 -2.25 4.39
CA ASP A 328 -20.53 -2.81 5.43
C ASP A 328 -21.01 -4.23 5.09
N THR A 329 -20.09 -5.18 5.20
CA THR A 329 -20.34 -6.58 4.82
C THR A 329 -20.64 -7.50 5.99
N VAL A 330 -20.14 -7.17 7.18
CA VAL A 330 -20.30 -8.01 8.38
C VAL A 330 -21.54 -7.64 9.16
N ALA A 331 -21.80 -6.35 9.39
CA ALA A 331 -22.95 -5.87 10.15
C ALA A 331 -23.30 -4.41 9.80
N ASP A 332 -24.47 -3.95 10.24
CA ASP A 332 -24.94 -2.57 10.03
C ASP A 332 -24.05 -1.58 10.78
N TYR A 333 -23.36 -0.71 10.04
CA TYR A 333 -22.49 0.30 10.62
C TYR A 333 -23.26 1.31 11.48
N THR A 334 -24.57 1.50 11.28
CA THR A 334 -25.40 2.36 12.14
C THR A 334 -25.81 1.69 13.47
N GLY A 335 -25.59 0.37 13.57
CA GLY A 335 -25.92 -0.45 14.73
C GLY A 335 -24.89 -0.40 15.86
N SER A 336 -24.94 -1.41 16.73
CA SER A 336 -24.02 -1.57 17.87
C SER A 336 -22.84 -2.48 17.54
N VAL A 337 -21.80 -2.39 18.36
CA VAL A 337 -20.61 -3.26 18.30
C VAL A 337 -20.96 -4.75 18.46
N GLU A 338 -22.05 -5.09 19.13
CA GLU A 338 -22.45 -6.48 19.38
C GLU A 338 -22.72 -7.28 18.10
N ALA A 339 -23.29 -6.65 17.07
CA ALA A 339 -23.49 -7.30 15.78
C ALA A 339 -22.15 -7.66 15.11
N PHE A 340 -21.17 -6.75 15.20
CA PHE A 340 -19.82 -7.02 14.71
C PHE A 340 -19.12 -8.12 15.52
N LYS A 341 -19.28 -8.16 16.85
CA LYS A 341 -18.71 -9.24 17.67
C LYS A 341 -19.22 -10.61 17.27
N GLN A 342 -20.51 -10.74 16.95
CA GLN A 342 -21.06 -12.04 16.57
C GLN A 342 -20.43 -12.59 15.29
N GLU A 343 -20.14 -11.71 14.34
CA GLU A 343 -19.55 -12.08 13.05
C GLU A 343 -18.04 -12.25 13.12
N LEU A 344 -17.34 -11.47 13.95
CA LEU A 344 -15.87 -11.41 14.00
C LEU A 344 -15.23 -12.27 15.11
N LYS A 345 -16.01 -12.94 15.95
CA LYS A 345 -15.51 -13.76 17.08
C LYS A 345 -14.49 -14.84 16.69
N ASP A 346 -14.57 -15.36 15.47
CA ASP A 346 -13.75 -16.48 15.02
C ASP A 346 -12.39 -16.05 14.44
N ILE A 347 -12.15 -14.73 14.31
CA ILE A 347 -10.91 -14.19 13.73
C ILE A 347 -10.02 -13.45 14.74
N VAL A 348 -10.29 -13.57 16.05
CA VAL A 348 -9.56 -12.85 17.11
C VAL A 348 -8.05 -13.13 17.16
N ASN A 349 -7.63 -14.28 16.60
CA ASN A 349 -6.23 -14.70 16.54
C ASN A 349 -5.54 -14.29 15.23
N VAL A 350 -6.30 -13.77 14.25
CA VAL A 350 -5.73 -13.32 12.98
C VAL A 350 -5.28 -11.86 13.15
N PRO A 351 -4.02 -11.52 12.85
CA PRO A 351 -3.59 -10.13 12.78
C PRO A 351 -4.34 -9.37 11.69
N VAL A 352 -4.94 -8.23 12.03
CA VAL A 352 -5.70 -7.39 11.06
C VAL A 352 -5.34 -5.93 11.24
N TRP A 353 -4.89 -5.27 10.17
CA TRP A 353 -4.74 -3.81 10.14
C TRP A 353 -5.86 -3.20 9.34
N ILE A 354 -6.58 -2.32 10.01
CA ILE A 354 -7.77 -1.69 9.50
C ILE A 354 -7.40 -0.23 9.25
N MET A 355 -7.58 0.25 8.02
CA MET A 355 -7.33 1.65 7.67
C MET A 355 -8.54 2.27 6.99
N HIS A 356 -8.82 3.53 7.31
CA HIS A 356 -9.97 4.25 6.74
C HIS A 356 -9.74 5.76 6.84
N ALA A 357 -10.24 6.53 5.87
CA ALA A 357 -10.39 7.97 6.08
C ALA A 357 -11.58 8.23 7.02
N GLU A 358 -11.43 9.16 7.96
CA GLU A 358 -12.48 9.48 8.95
C GLU A 358 -13.80 9.88 8.28
N ASN A 359 -13.71 10.80 7.31
CA ASN A 359 -14.84 11.33 6.55
C ASN A 359 -14.87 10.79 5.12
N ASP A 360 -14.67 9.48 4.96
CA ASP A 360 -14.91 8.79 3.69
C ASP A 360 -16.38 8.97 3.26
N PRO A 361 -16.64 9.59 2.09
CA PRO A 361 -18.00 9.90 1.66
C PRO A 361 -18.72 8.72 0.99
N THR A 362 -18.03 7.59 0.80
CA THR A 362 -18.55 6.40 0.09
C THR A 362 -18.81 5.24 1.04
N THR A 363 -17.84 4.91 1.89
CA THR A 363 -17.98 3.90 2.95
C THR A 363 -17.80 4.56 4.29
N ASP A 364 -18.78 4.45 5.19
CA ASP A 364 -18.68 5.09 6.49
C ASP A 364 -17.60 4.40 7.35
N SER A 365 -16.64 5.19 7.84
CA SER A 365 -15.50 4.74 8.64
C SER A 365 -15.91 4.04 9.94
N ARG A 366 -17.14 4.26 10.40
CA ARG A 366 -17.74 3.53 11.53
C ARG A 366 -17.77 2.03 11.29
N THR A 367 -17.85 1.55 10.04
CA THR A 367 -17.71 0.12 9.73
C THR A 367 -16.37 -0.42 10.25
N SER A 368 -15.28 0.29 9.97
CA SER A 368 -13.93 -0.06 10.39
C SER A 368 -13.72 0.12 11.90
N SER A 369 -14.23 1.23 12.47
CA SER A 369 -14.14 1.49 13.91
C SER A 369 -14.92 0.47 14.75
N LEU A 370 -16.12 0.06 14.31
CA LEU A 370 -16.90 -0.98 14.99
C LEU A 370 -16.27 -2.36 14.85
N ALA A 371 -15.69 -2.70 13.69
CA ALA A 371 -14.94 -3.95 13.53
C ALA A 371 -13.71 -3.98 14.46
N TYR A 372 -12.94 -2.90 14.52
CA TYR A 372 -11.81 -2.76 15.44
C TYR A 372 -12.26 -2.88 16.91
N GLN A 373 -13.31 -2.16 17.30
CA GLN A 373 -13.85 -2.20 18.66
C GLN A 373 -14.32 -3.61 19.01
N ALA A 374 -15.04 -4.29 18.11
CA ALA A 374 -15.52 -5.65 18.33
C ALA A 374 -14.36 -6.63 18.55
N LEU A 375 -13.34 -6.61 17.68
CA LEU A 375 -12.17 -7.47 17.81
C LEU A 375 -11.41 -7.21 19.11
N THR A 376 -11.22 -5.94 19.47
CA THR A 376 -10.57 -5.54 20.72
C THR A 376 -11.34 -6.03 21.95
N GLU A 377 -12.65 -5.84 21.98
CA GLU A 377 -13.52 -6.30 23.09
C GLU A 377 -13.64 -7.83 23.17
N LEU A 378 -13.45 -8.54 22.05
CA LEU A 378 -13.34 -10.00 21.99
C LEU A 378 -11.96 -10.52 22.41
N GLY A 379 -10.98 -9.64 22.63
CA GLY A 379 -9.65 -9.99 23.13
C GLY A 379 -8.58 -10.19 22.06
N ALA A 380 -8.82 -9.77 20.81
CA ALA A 380 -7.83 -9.81 19.75
C ALA A 380 -6.56 -9.03 20.14
N LYS A 381 -5.39 -9.65 19.97
CA LYS A 381 -4.10 -9.08 20.39
C LYS A 381 -3.37 -8.31 19.29
N HIS A 382 -3.71 -8.59 18.04
CA HIS A 382 -2.98 -8.09 16.87
C HIS A 382 -3.90 -7.37 15.88
N VAL A 383 -4.82 -6.56 16.41
CA VAL A 383 -5.67 -5.68 15.61
C VAL A 383 -5.16 -4.23 15.72
N LYS A 384 -5.01 -3.53 14.59
CA LYS A 384 -4.68 -2.10 14.56
C LYS A 384 -5.74 -1.34 13.77
N LEU A 385 -5.95 -0.08 14.14
CA LEU A 385 -6.80 0.86 13.41
C LEU A 385 -6.01 2.14 13.11
N ALA A 386 -5.98 2.54 11.84
CA ALA A 386 -5.54 3.86 11.41
C ALA A 386 -6.75 4.61 10.82
N LEU A 387 -7.13 5.71 11.46
CA LEU A 387 -8.11 6.65 10.93
C LEU A 387 -7.37 7.88 10.42
N TYR A 388 -7.47 8.13 9.13
CA TYR A 388 -6.86 9.28 8.48
C TYR A 388 -7.81 10.47 8.54
N ASP A 389 -7.42 11.52 9.26
CA ASP A 389 -8.20 12.76 9.31
C ASP A 389 -8.18 13.50 7.96
N ASP A 390 -9.08 14.47 7.80
CA ASP A 390 -9.20 15.25 6.55
C ASP A 390 -7.90 16.00 6.23
N ALA A 391 -7.18 16.51 7.24
CA ALA A 391 -5.95 17.26 7.03
C ALA A 391 -4.85 16.38 6.43
N TYR A 392 -4.71 15.15 6.92
CA TYR A 392 -3.81 14.16 6.36
C TYR A 392 -4.24 13.78 4.94
N MET A 393 -5.52 13.45 4.71
CA MET A 393 -6.00 13.08 3.37
C MET A 393 -5.81 14.23 2.35
N ASP A 394 -6.08 15.46 2.76
CA ASP A 394 -5.89 16.66 1.94
C ASP A 394 -4.39 16.91 1.67
N SER A 395 -3.49 16.60 2.61
CA SER A 395 -2.04 16.63 2.39
C SER A 395 -1.57 15.64 1.31
N GLN A 396 -2.34 14.55 1.11
CA GLN A 396 -2.13 13.57 0.04
C GLN A 396 -2.90 13.92 -1.25
N ARG A 397 -3.51 15.12 -1.32
CA ARG A 397 -4.34 15.60 -2.45
C ARG A 397 -5.62 14.77 -2.67
N LEU A 398 -6.11 14.10 -1.63
CA LEU A 398 -7.31 13.27 -1.67
C LEU A 398 -8.53 14.05 -1.16
N TYR A 399 -8.93 15.06 -1.93
CA TYR A 399 -10.03 15.96 -1.55
C TYR A 399 -11.42 15.36 -1.82
N GLY A 400 -12.41 15.75 -1.00
CA GLY A 400 -13.82 15.44 -1.23
C GLY A 400 -14.08 13.95 -1.45
N GLY A 401 -14.59 13.59 -2.64
CA GLY A 401 -14.87 12.20 -3.03
C GLY A 401 -13.65 11.27 -2.98
N LEU A 402 -12.44 11.81 -3.16
CA LEU A 402 -11.19 11.03 -3.16
C LEU A 402 -10.77 10.59 -1.76
N ARG A 403 -11.42 11.07 -0.69
CA ARG A 403 -11.19 10.54 0.67
C ARG A 403 -11.54 9.05 0.78
N HIS A 404 -12.35 8.53 -0.14
CA HIS A 404 -12.56 7.09 -0.25
C HIS A 404 -11.27 6.32 -0.56
N TRP A 405 -10.28 6.96 -1.19
CA TRP A 405 -9.04 6.34 -1.64
C TRP A 405 -8.00 6.22 -0.52
N SER A 406 -8.43 5.89 0.70
CA SER A 406 -7.55 5.62 1.83
C SER A 406 -6.59 4.44 1.59
N TRP A 407 -6.77 3.68 0.51
CA TRP A 407 -5.80 2.70 0.02
C TRP A 407 -4.51 3.33 -0.51
N VAL A 408 -4.52 4.59 -0.95
CA VAL A 408 -3.32 5.31 -1.40
C VAL A 408 -2.30 5.44 -0.26
N PRO A 409 -2.61 6.10 0.88
CA PRO A 409 -1.67 6.14 2.00
C PRO A 409 -1.39 4.74 2.57
N ALA A 410 -2.38 3.85 2.62
CA ALA A 410 -2.21 2.48 3.11
C ALA A 410 -1.13 1.68 2.37
N PHE A 411 -1.12 1.72 1.03
CA PHE A 411 -0.16 0.98 0.21
C PHE A 411 1.13 1.74 -0.05
N ASN A 412 1.21 3.03 0.31
CA ASN A 412 2.45 3.80 0.32
C ASN A 412 3.24 3.66 1.64
N ASP A 413 2.59 3.18 2.70
CA ASP A 413 3.21 2.98 4.00
C ASP A 413 4.06 1.69 4.03
N LYS A 414 5.38 1.86 3.96
CA LYS A 414 6.33 0.74 3.98
C LYS A 414 6.31 -0.04 5.30
N GLU A 415 6.01 0.61 6.42
CA GLU A 415 5.97 -0.05 7.73
C GLU A 415 4.74 -0.95 7.83
N VAL A 416 3.60 -0.50 7.31
CA VAL A 416 2.39 -1.31 7.16
C VAL A 416 2.69 -2.55 6.30
N LEU A 417 3.25 -2.39 5.10
CA LEU A 417 3.56 -3.53 4.23
C LEU A 417 4.55 -4.49 4.87
N ALA A 418 5.62 -3.96 5.47
CA ALA A 418 6.67 -4.75 6.09
C ALA A 418 6.15 -5.52 7.30
N SER A 419 5.32 -4.89 8.13
CA SER A 419 4.73 -5.58 9.26
C SER A 419 3.89 -6.78 8.81
N LEU A 420 3.20 -6.73 7.64
CA LEU A 420 2.37 -7.86 7.13
C LEU A 420 3.24 -9.03 6.80
N PHE A 421 4.29 -8.71 6.06
CA PHE A 421 5.16 -9.68 5.44
C PHE A 421 6.07 -10.40 6.45
N GLN A 422 6.13 -9.90 7.69
CA GLN A 422 6.80 -10.55 8.81
C GLN A 422 5.92 -11.59 9.54
N LEU A 423 4.62 -11.65 9.26
CA LEU A 423 3.71 -12.59 9.94
C LEU A 423 3.81 -14.01 9.37
N SER A 424 3.58 -15.02 10.20
CA SER A 424 3.51 -16.44 9.82
C SER A 424 2.49 -17.18 10.72
N LYS A 425 1.72 -18.12 10.14
CA LYS A 425 0.85 -19.06 10.87
C LYS A 425 1.69 -20.15 11.56
N GLY A 426 1.11 -20.79 12.59
CA GLY A 426 1.74 -21.91 13.30
C GLY A 426 2.61 -21.51 14.51
N THR A 427 2.54 -20.24 14.87
CA THR A 427 3.22 -19.62 16.01
C THR A 427 2.32 -19.61 17.25
N ALA A 428 1.55 -20.69 17.45
CA ALA A 428 0.94 -21.04 18.73
C ALA A 428 2.02 -21.71 19.59
N GLY A 429 2.96 -20.88 20.05
CA GLY A 429 4.26 -21.26 20.60
C GLY A 429 5.36 -21.04 19.57
N GLU A 430 6.18 -20.01 19.76
CA GLU A 430 7.25 -19.55 18.85
C GLU A 430 6.79 -18.88 17.56
N GLN A 431 6.27 -17.65 17.75
CA GLN A 431 6.35 -16.55 16.80
C GLN A 431 7.81 -16.31 16.38
N THR A 432 8.17 -16.70 15.15
CA THR A 432 9.32 -16.10 14.44
C THR A 432 8.85 -14.84 13.71
N GLY A 433 8.45 -13.87 14.50
CA GLY A 433 8.36 -12.46 14.16
C GLY A 433 8.84 -11.75 15.41
N GLY A 434 9.82 -10.86 15.29
CA GLY A 434 10.33 -10.12 16.43
C GLY A 434 9.17 -9.53 17.25
N SER A 435 9.06 -9.98 18.49
CA SER A 435 8.67 -9.15 19.63
C SER A 435 7.27 -8.50 19.58
N ALA A 436 6.23 -9.28 19.94
CA ALA A 436 5.03 -8.71 20.57
C ALA A 436 4.83 -9.24 22.00
N GLU A 437 5.17 -10.51 22.27
CA GLU A 437 5.10 -11.09 23.62
C GLU A 437 6.24 -10.62 24.54
N HIS A 438 7.32 -10.09 23.94
CA HIS A 438 8.48 -9.52 24.64
C HIS A 438 8.77 -8.07 24.19
N ALA A 439 7.79 -7.40 23.58
CA ALA A 439 7.91 -6.01 23.17
C ALA A 439 8.24 -5.12 24.37
N VAL A 440 9.26 -4.28 24.18
CA VAL A 440 9.64 -3.25 25.12
C VAL A 440 8.47 -2.26 25.24
N GLN A 441 7.75 -2.32 26.36
CA GLN A 441 6.66 -1.39 26.64
C GLN A 441 7.25 -0.07 27.14
N PRO A 442 6.80 1.11 26.67
CA PRO A 442 7.43 2.39 27.00
C PRO A 442 7.56 2.65 28.51
N ALA A 443 6.53 2.30 29.28
CA ALA A 443 6.47 2.59 30.72
C ALA A 443 7.06 1.49 31.63
N GLU A 444 7.36 0.31 31.10
CA GLU A 444 7.80 -0.84 31.90
C GLU A 444 9.33 -0.95 31.94
N PRO A 445 9.90 -1.48 33.04
CA PRO A 445 11.30 -1.87 33.08
C PRO A 445 11.69 -2.87 31.97
N VAL A 446 12.85 -2.68 31.37
CA VAL A 446 13.36 -3.59 30.33
C VAL A 446 14.24 -4.68 30.91
N THR A 447 14.06 -5.92 30.44
CA THR A 447 14.88 -7.06 30.84
C THR A 447 16.17 -7.15 30.02
N ARG A 448 17.13 -7.93 30.53
CA ARG A 448 18.40 -8.20 29.84
C ARG A 448 18.20 -8.90 28.49
N ALA A 449 17.23 -9.81 28.40
CA ALA A 449 16.89 -10.49 27.16
C ALA A 449 16.30 -9.53 26.11
N GLN A 450 15.45 -8.60 26.54
CA GLN A 450 14.87 -7.57 25.66
C GLN A 450 15.96 -6.64 25.11
N ILE A 451 16.87 -6.16 25.97
CA ILE A 451 18.00 -5.32 25.52
C ILE A 451 18.93 -6.09 24.58
N ALA A 452 19.21 -7.37 24.86
CA ALA A 452 20.01 -8.20 23.97
C ALA A 452 19.38 -8.30 22.58
N ASN A 453 18.05 -8.49 22.52
CA ASN A 453 17.31 -8.58 21.27
C ASN A 453 17.34 -7.28 20.48
N VAL A 454 17.03 -6.16 21.14
CA VAL A 454 17.04 -4.84 20.49
C VAL A 454 18.44 -4.46 20.02
N LEU A 455 19.49 -4.70 20.82
CA LEU A 455 20.87 -4.38 20.41
C LEU A 455 21.37 -5.27 19.28
N ALA A 456 21.02 -6.56 19.27
CA ALA A 456 21.40 -7.46 18.20
C ALA A 456 20.81 -7.05 16.85
N ASP A 457 19.57 -6.53 16.87
CA ASP A 457 18.84 -6.06 15.69
C ASP A 457 19.35 -4.68 15.24
N VAL A 458 19.35 -3.69 16.13
CA VAL A 458 19.75 -2.29 15.81
C VAL A 458 21.21 -2.19 15.36
N LEU A 459 22.09 -3.05 15.86
CA LEU A 459 23.50 -3.06 15.48
C LEU A 459 23.81 -4.07 14.37
N ASP A 460 22.79 -4.68 13.76
CA ASP A 460 22.87 -5.69 12.70
C ASP A 460 23.95 -6.74 12.97
N LEU A 461 23.87 -7.36 14.16
CA LEU A 461 24.91 -8.27 14.61
C LEU A 461 24.86 -9.59 13.84
N PRO A 462 26.03 -10.09 13.37
CA PRO A 462 26.09 -11.32 12.60
C PRO A 462 25.69 -12.51 13.46
N ASP A 463 25.13 -13.53 12.81
CA ASP A 463 24.76 -14.77 13.49
C ASP A 463 25.93 -15.41 14.23
N ALA A 464 25.59 -15.97 15.38
CA ALA A 464 26.57 -16.45 16.33
C ALA A 464 26.19 -17.88 16.76
N SER A 465 26.88 -18.88 16.20
CA SER A 465 26.71 -20.30 16.52
C SER A 465 27.55 -20.72 17.73
N GLY A 466 26.99 -21.57 18.60
CA GLY A 466 27.74 -22.35 19.61
C GLY A 466 27.67 -21.84 21.05
N ASP A 467 27.86 -22.76 21.99
CA ASP A 467 27.70 -22.61 23.45
C ASP A 467 28.34 -21.34 24.03
N TYR A 468 27.49 -20.50 24.64
CA TYR A 468 27.91 -19.37 25.48
C TYR A 468 28.18 -19.89 26.89
N PRO A 469 28.99 -19.19 27.71
CA PRO A 469 29.40 -19.71 29.02
C PRO A 469 28.26 -19.77 30.06
N TYR A 470 27.06 -19.32 29.69
CA TYR A 470 25.90 -19.24 30.57
C TYR A 470 25.11 -20.55 30.58
N LEU A 471 24.79 -21.02 31.79
CA LEU A 471 24.09 -22.27 32.05
C LEU A 471 22.62 -22.05 32.40
N ASP A 472 22.20 -20.80 32.59
CA ASP A 472 20.82 -20.47 32.89
C ASP A 472 19.94 -20.52 31.63
N SER A 473 18.72 -21.01 31.81
CA SER A 473 17.77 -21.19 30.71
C SER A 473 17.36 -19.83 30.15
N ALA A 474 17.80 -19.54 28.92
CA ALA A 474 17.27 -18.45 28.13
C ALA A 474 16.01 -18.89 27.37
N PRO A 475 14.97 -18.04 27.28
CA PRO A 475 13.80 -18.35 26.48
C PRO A 475 14.19 -18.43 24.99
N GLY A 476 13.49 -19.27 24.21
CA GLY A 476 13.84 -19.60 22.82
C GLY A 476 14.13 -18.37 21.96
N TRP A 477 13.26 -17.36 22.04
CA TRP A 477 13.37 -16.09 21.31
C TRP A 477 14.63 -15.28 21.61
N ALA A 478 15.15 -15.34 22.84
CA ALA A 478 16.29 -14.51 23.26
C ALA A 478 17.64 -15.20 23.04
N LYS A 479 17.66 -16.53 22.80
CA LYS A 479 18.90 -17.31 22.73
C LYS A 479 19.87 -16.75 21.69
N GLN A 480 19.40 -16.50 20.48
CA GLN A 480 20.25 -16.00 19.38
C GLN A 480 20.65 -14.54 19.61
N ALA A 481 19.81 -13.72 20.22
CA ALA A 481 20.16 -12.35 20.56
C ALA A 481 21.25 -12.28 21.64
N ILE A 482 21.09 -13.02 22.73
CA ILE A 482 22.06 -13.14 23.83
C ILE A 482 23.41 -13.63 23.28
N ALA A 483 23.35 -14.61 22.40
CA ALA A 483 24.48 -15.14 21.67
C ALA A 483 25.25 -14.04 20.91
N LYS A 484 24.54 -13.28 20.07
CA LYS A 484 25.09 -12.17 19.28
C LYS A 484 25.76 -11.11 20.15
N VAL A 485 25.04 -10.56 21.14
CA VAL A 485 25.57 -9.48 21.99
C VAL A 485 26.72 -9.92 22.89
N THR A 486 26.76 -11.20 23.28
CA THR A 486 27.87 -11.77 24.04
C THR A 486 29.10 -11.92 23.17
N LYS A 487 28.94 -12.46 21.95
CA LYS A 487 30.05 -12.59 20.99
C LYS A 487 30.62 -11.24 20.56
N ALA A 488 29.76 -10.23 20.41
CA ALA A 488 30.17 -8.86 20.11
C ALA A 488 30.83 -8.14 21.30
N GLY A 489 30.73 -8.70 22.51
CA GLY A 489 31.27 -8.09 23.73
C GLY A 489 30.45 -6.91 24.27
N PHE A 490 29.22 -6.70 23.78
CA PHE A 490 28.35 -5.61 24.22
C PHE A 490 27.70 -5.90 25.56
N MET A 491 27.31 -7.15 25.80
CA MET A 491 26.72 -7.57 27.06
C MET A 491 27.47 -8.77 27.65
N ASN A 492 27.93 -8.61 28.89
CA ASN A 492 28.47 -9.70 29.71
C ASN A 492 27.38 -10.22 30.66
N GLY A 493 27.49 -11.48 31.06
CA GLY A 493 26.62 -12.09 32.06
C GLY A 493 26.79 -11.49 33.45
N MET A 494 25.80 -11.72 34.30
CA MET A 494 25.82 -11.31 35.70
C MET A 494 26.83 -12.13 36.52
N SER A 495 27.19 -13.32 36.04
CA SER A 495 28.29 -14.13 36.55
C SER A 495 28.95 -14.91 35.41
N LYS A 496 29.99 -15.70 35.73
CA LYS A 496 30.66 -16.57 34.74
C LYS A 496 29.73 -17.57 34.07
N GLN A 497 28.60 -17.92 34.70
CA GLN A 497 27.68 -18.96 34.25
C GLN A 497 26.23 -18.50 34.15
N GLN A 498 25.96 -17.20 34.33
CA GLN A 498 24.58 -16.70 34.34
C GLN A 498 24.46 -15.43 33.52
N PHE A 499 23.58 -15.45 32.52
CA PHE A 499 23.19 -14.25 31.78
C PHE A 499 22.09 -13.46 32.50
N ALA A 500 21.16 -14.14 33.16
CA ALA A 500 19.97 -13.63 33.83
C ALA A 500 18.98 -12.93 32.87
N PRO A 501 18.42 -13.64 31.86
CA PRO A 501 17.64 -13.06 30.77
C PRO A 501 16.43 -12.24 31.22
N GLU A 502 15.69 -12.72 32.22
CA GLU A 502 14.46 -12.07 32.72
C GLU A 502 14.71 -10.98 33.78
N THR A 503 15.98 -10.69 34.11
CA THR A 503 16.29 -9.65 35.11
C THR A 503 16.22 -8.26 34.47
N GLU A 504 15.56 -7.33 35.16
CA GLU A 504 15.52 -5.92 34.77
C GLU A 504 16.93 -5.30 34.76
N VAL A 505 17.16 -4.39 33.81
CA VAL A 505 18.45 -3.70 33.67
C VAL A 505 18.44 -2.39 34.43
N THR A 506 19.40 -2.23 35.34
CA THR A 506 19.61 -0.97 36.05
C THR A 506 20.34 0.05 35.17
N ARG A 507 20.19 1.33 35.49
CA ARG A 507 20.88 2.42 34.79
C ARG A 507 22.41 2.28 34.83
N ALA A 508 22.98 1.75 35.92
CA ALA A 508 24.41 1.46 35.98
C ALA A 508 24.84 0.35 35.02
N GLN A 509 24.03 -0.70 34.88
CA GLN A 509 24.28 -1.78 33.90
C GLN A 509 24.13 -1.27 32.47
N MET A 510 23.11 -0.46 32.19
CA MET A 510 22.93 0.16 30.89
C MET A 510 24.11 1.06 30.52
N ALA A 511 24.66 1.82 31.47
CA ALA A 511 25.85 2.63 31.23
C ALA A 511 27.05 1.77 30.78
N VAL A 512 27.26 0.59 31.38
CA VAL A 512 28.32 -0.34 30.96
C VAL A 512 28.07 -0.89 29.56
N ILE A 513 26.83 -1.24 29.22
CA ILE A 513 26.47 -1.72 27.89
C ILE A 513 26.76 -0.62 26.84
N VAL A 514 26.33 0.62 27.10
CA VAL A 514 26.62 1.78 26.25
C VAL A 514 28.13 2.01 26.12
N ASP A 515 28.89 1.93 27.21
CA ASP A 515 30.35 2.12 27.18
C ASP A 515 31.07 1.07 26.32
N HIS A 516 30.60 -0.19 26.32
CA HIS A 516 31.11 -1.22 25.41
C HIS A 516 30.81 -0.89 23.94
N VAL A 517 29.59 -0.44 23.63
CA VAL A 517 29.21 -0.03 22.27
C VAL A 517 30.04 1.17 21.81
N LEU A 518 30.21 2.18 22.67
CA LEU A 518 31.07 3.33 22.41
C LEU A 518 32.51 2.93 22.12
N SER A 519 33.09 2.09 22.98
CA SER A 519 34.46 1.59 22.84
C SER A 519 34.64 0.81 21.54
N ASN A 520 33.66 -0.02 21.17
CA ASN A 520 33.69 -0.77 19.91
C ASN A 520 33.62 0.14 18.68
N ARG A 521 32.89 1.26 18.77
CA ARG A 521 32.84 2.31 17.73
C ARG A 521 34.03 3.27 17.77
N GLY A 522 35.06 3.00 18.58
CA GLY A 522 36.26 3.83 18.68
C GLY A 522 36.07 5.15 19.41
N TRP A 523 34.93 5.37 20.08
CA TRP A 523 34.69 6.59 20.83
C TRP A 523 35.54 6.62 22.11
N ASN A 524 36.16 7.77 22.38
CA ASN A 524 36.92 8.01 23.59
C ASN A 524 36.59 9.41 24.13
N ALA A 525 36.49 9.54 25.45
CA ALA A 525 36.38 10.85 26.10
C ALA A 525 37.68 11.66 25.90
N ALA A 526 37.56 12.98 25.82
CA ALA A 526 38.72 13.87 25.79
C ALA A 526 39.55 13.73 27.08
N SER A 527 40.87 13.88 26.98
CA SER A 527 41.79 13.70 28.12
C SER A 527 41.57 14.70 29.27
N ASP A 528 40.91 15.81 28.99
CA ASP A 528 40.57 16.91 29.92
C ASP A 528 39.06 17.02 30.18
N ALA A 529 38.29 15.98 29.85
CA ALA A 529 36.84 16.02 29.94
C ALA A 529 36.35 16.23 31.38
N THR A 530 35.33 17.07 31.52
CA THR A 530 34.78 17.50 32.82
C THR A 530 34.06 16.37 33.55
N VAL A 531 34.56 15.94 34.70
CA VAL A 531 33.93 14.89 35.51
C VAL A 531 32.55 15.31 35.98
N PHE A 532 31.51 14.54 35.60
CA PHE A 532 30.15 14.74 36.12
C PHE A 532 30.08 14.27 37.57
N SER A 533 29.72 15.18 38.48
CA SER A 533 29.64 14.88 39.92
C SER A 533 28.21 14.52 40.33
N PHE A 534 27.92 13.21 40.43
CA PHE A 534 26.68 12.69 40.99
C PHE A 534 26.91 12.26 42.45
N LYS A 535 26.10 12.73 43.39
CA LYS A 535 26.23 12.44 44.84
C LYS A 535 26.00 10.97 45.18
N ASP A 536 25.22 10.27 44.37
CA ASP A 536 24.90 8.85 44.52
C ASP A 536 25.86 7.92 43.77
N ILE A 537 26.93 8.47 43.17
CA ILE A 537 27.98 7.73 42.47
C ILE A 537 29.35 8.11 43.06
N GLN A 538 29.91 7.24 43.89
CA GLN A 538 31.26 7.41 44.42
C GLN A 538 32.31 6.92 43.41
N GLY A 539 33.53 7.43 43.50
CA GLY A 539 34.63 7.08 42.59
C GLY A 539 34.97 5.58 42.53
N GLU A 540 34.63 4.83 43.58
CA GLU A 540 34.85 3.38 43.68
C GLU A 540 33.67 2.56 43.12
N HIS A 541 32.61 3.19 42.63
CA HIS A 541 31.48 2.48 42.04
C HIS A 541 31.92 1.73 40.77
N TRP A 542 31.56 0.45 40.66
CA TRP A 542 32.01 -0.43 39.56
C TRP A 542 31.67 0.11 38.15
N ALA A 543 30.53 0.81 38.01
CA ALA A 543 30.12 1.45 36.76
C ALA A 543 30.63 2.90 36.60
N TYR A 544 31.47 3.42 37.51
CA TYR A 544 31.85 4.84 37.56
C TYR A 544 32.35 5.34 36.21
N LYS A 545 33.32 4.63 35.62
CA LYS A 545 33.90 4.99 34.31
C LYS A 545 32.86 4.98 33.20
N ALA A 546 32.04 3.93 33.13
CA ALA A 546 31.00 3.79 32.11
C ALA A 546 29.92 4.88 32.22
N ILE A 547 29.55 5.27 33.44
CA ILE A 547 28.64 6.40 33.70
C ILE A 547 29.25 7.70 33.21
N GLN A 548 30.53 7.96 33.50
CA GLN A 548 31.21 9.14 32.98
C GLN A 548 31.22 9.12 31.45
N ASN A 549 31.66 8.03 30.82
CA ASN A 549 31.77 7.93 29.36
C ASN A 549 30.42 8.12 28.66
N SER A 550 29.38 7.43 29.12
CA SER A 550 28.03 7.56 28.54
C SER A 550 27.42 8.95 28.73
N ALA A 551 27.75 9.65 29.82
CA ALA A 551 27.35 11.04 30.03
C ALA A 551 28.10 12.02 29.12
N HIS A 552 29.41 11.83 28.95
CA HIS A 552 30.22 12.62 28.03
C HIS A 552 29.82 12.44 26.56
N ALA A 553 29.41 11.23 26.19
CA ALA A 553 28.86 10.94 24.87
C ALA A 553 27.44 11.52 24.68
N GLY A 554 26.82 12.10 25.72
CA GLY A 554 25.46 12.64 25.67
C GLY A 554 24.37 11.57 25.60
N ILE A 555 24.70 10.30 25.84
CA ILE A 555 23.76 9.17 25.70
C ILE A 555 22.92 9.01 26.97
N LEU A 556 23.57 8.95 28.14
CA LEU A 556 22.91 8.82 29.44
C LEU A 556 23.13 10.09 30.27
N SER A 557 22.06 10.66 30.82
CA SER A 557 22.13 11.81 31.74
C SER A 557 21.68 11.40 33.15
N GLY A 558 22.00 12.21 34.16
CA GLY A 558 21.46 12.02 35.51
C GLY A 558 19.93 12.19 35.55
N ILE A 559 19.30 11.62 36.58
CA ILE A 559 17.86 11.80 36.87
C ILE A 559 17.58 13.16 37.53
N SER A 560 18.62 13.79 38.07
CA SER A 560 18.63 15.18 38.53
C SER A 560 20.00 15.78 38.23
N LYS A 561 20.20 17.06 38.60
CA LYS A 561 21.50 17.75 38.47
C LYS A 561 22.63 17.06 39.26
N ASP A 562 22.31 16.38 40.34
CA ASP A 562 23.29 15.80 41.28
C ASP A 562 23.05 14.32 41.60
N GLN A 563 22.15 13.64 40.89
CA GLN A 563 21.88 12.20 41.06
C GLN A 563 21.82 11.47 39.71
N PHE A 564 22.48 10.32 39.62
CA PHE A 564 22.43 9.44 38.47
C PHE A 564 21.32 8.39 38.56
N GLY A 565 21.03 7.89 39.76
CA GLY A 565 20.10 6.81 40.04
C GLY A 565 20.61 5.43 39.57
N PRO A 566 21.80 4.96 40.00
CA PRO A 566 22.45 3.76 39.45
C PRO A 566 21.62 2.48 39.56
N SER A 567 20.85 2.34 40.64
CA SER A 567 20.05 1.15 40.94
C SER A 567 18.63 1.20 40.37
N LYS A 568 18.21 2.30 39.75
CA LYS A 568 16.88 2.38 39.12
C LYS A 568 16.87 1.58 37.83
N SER A 569 15.78 0.86 37.57
CA SER A 569 15.55 0.16 36.29
C SER A 569 15.41 1.16 35.15
N VAL A 570 15.84 0.75 33.96
CA VAL A 570 15.63 1.47 32.70
C VAL A 570 14.26 1.09 32.15
N THR A 571 13.47 2.07 31.72
CA THR A 571 12.17 1.81 31.07
C THR A 571 12.31 1.71 29.55
N GLY A 572 11.28 1.22 28.87
CA GLY A 572 11.28 1.14 27.41
C GLY A 572 11.49 2.47 26.70
N GLU A 573 10.83 3.53 27.16
CA GLU A 573 11.00 4.90 26.64
C GLU A 573 12.45 5.39 26.81
N GLN A 574 13.07 5.06 27.94
CA GLN A 574 14.48 5.42 28.17
C GLN A 574 15.42 4.64 27.27
N LEU A 575 15.12 3.37 26.99
CA LEU A 575 15.90 2.55 26.05
C LEU A 575 15.82 3.13 24.63
N GLU A 576 14.64 3.51 24.17
CA GLU A 576 14.44 4.12 22.85
C GLU A 576 15.26 5.41 22.70
N LEU A 577 15.20 6.29 23.69
CA LEU A 577 15.98 7.53 23.69
C LEU A 577 17.50 7.27 23.67
N ILE A 578 17.97 6.22 24.37
CA ILE A 578 19.37 5.81 24.37
C ILE A 578 19.80 5.33 22.97
N LEU A 579 18.97 4.53 22.30
CA LEU A 579 19.23 4.01 20.95
C LEU A 579 19.26 5.13 19.91
N GLN A 580 18.29 6.04 19.97
CA GLN A 580 18.26 7.23 19.11
C GLN A 580 19.54 8.07 19.24
N ARG A 581 20.01 8.27 20.48
CA ARG A 581 21.26 9.00 20.74
C ARG A 581 22.51 8.25 20.25
N LEU A 582 22.52 6.92 20.36
CA LEU A 582 23.59 6.08 19.82
C LEU A 582 23.67 6.15 18.29
N GLU A 583 22.52 6.23 17.61
CA GLU A 583 22.47 6.37 16.14
C GLU A 583 22.98 7.74 15.67
N GLN A 584 22.63 8.81 16.39
CA GLN A 584 23.04 10.18 16.07
C GLN A 584 24.49 10.49 16.45
N LEU A 585 25.17 9.60 17.18
CA LEU A 585 26.54 9.80 17.62
C LEU A 585 27.51 9.75 16.44
N LYS A 586 28.05 10.90 16.05
CA LYS A 586 29.16 10.99 15.10
C LYS A 586 30.41 10.41 15.75
N THR A 587 31.00 9.40 15.14
CA THR A 587 32.32 8.89 15.53
C THR A 587 33.35 9.98 15.27
N ASN A 588 34.14 10.35 16.29
CA ASN A 588 35.22 11.34 16.18
C ASN A 588 36.41 10.81 15.39
#